data_AF-A0A7U6GJZ6-F1
#
_entry.id   AF-A0A7U6GJZ6-F1
#
_cell.length_a   1.000
_cell.length_b   1.000
_cell.length_c   1.000
_cell.angle_alpha   90.00
_cell.angle_beta   90.00
_cell.angle_gamma   90.00
#
_symmetry.space_group_name_H-M   'P 1'
#
loop_
_entity.id
_entity.type
_entity.pdbx_description
1 polymer ?
#
loop_
_entity_poly.entity_id
_entity_poly.type
_entity_poly.pdbx_seq_one_letter_code
_entity_poly.pdbx_strand_id
1 'polypeptide(L)'
;MLKVLLWLPLCFAVWYYMRGVIGLPTFFITDALMANWLPDFIRDIEFKGHLLNVVLQFDPPATLKVPEGQKAELLFSVNSLAYGYSIPLYTALILATPDEERAKWIHWIIGFVILVLAQTWGVSFEILMTLLFKLDASMSAQLGFSAYQKELVALGYQFGYLILPAVTPLVLWIGFHQEFIGLLVPGIREKFGKGTG
;
A
#
# COMPACT_ATOMS: atom_id res chain seq x y z
N MET A 1 -22.10 8.40 15.15
CA MET A 1 -20.67 8.52 15.53
C MET A 1 -20.23 7.53 16.61
N LEU A 2 -21.01 7.29 17.68
CA LEU A 2 -20.61 6.35 18.75
C LEU A 2 -20.35 4.90 18.28
N LYS A 3 -21.08 4.42 17.26
CA LYS A 3 -20.85 3.07 16.67
C LYS A 3 -19.49 2.93 15.99
N VAL A 4 -18.98 3.97 15.32
CA VAL A 4 -17.64 3.96 14.68
C VAL A 4 -16.56 3.76 15.73
N LEU A 5 -16.68 4.45 16.88
CA LEU A 5 -15.76 4.36 18.01
C LEU A 5 -15.64 2.94 18.59
N LEU A 6 -16.70 2.14 18.49
CA LEU A 6 -16.69 0.74 18.92
C LEU A 6 -16.15 -0.20 17.83
N TRP A 7 -16.51 0.03 16.57
CA TRP A 7 -16.05 -0.80 15.46
C TRP A 7 -14.56 -0.63 15.15
N LEU A 8 -14.03 0.58 15.34
CA LEU A 8 -12.63 0.89 15.04
C LEU A 8 -11.62 -0.03 15.78
N PRO A 9 -11.61 -0.12 17.13
CA PRO A 9 -10.66 -0.99 17.83
C PRO A 9 -10.85 -2.47 17.47
N LEU A 10 -12.09 -2.91 17.25
CA LEU A 10 -12.39 -4.29 16.85
C LEU A 10 -11.83 -4.60 15.45
N CYS A 11 -12.07 -3.74 14.46
CA CYS A 11 -11.56 -3.92 13.10
C CYS A 11 -10.03 -3.91 13.08
N PHE A 12 -9.38 -3.02 13.85
CA PHE A 12 -7.93 -3.01 13.97
C PHE A 12 -7.38 -4.29 14.62
N ALA A 13 -8.04 -4.80 15.66
CA ALA A 13 -7.65 -6.07 16.30
C ALA A 13 -7.77 -7.25 15.33
N VAL A 14 -8.91 -7.37 14.64
CA VAL A 14 -9.14 -8.42 13.62
C VAL A 14 -8.11 -8.32 12.51
N TRP A 15 -7.88 -7.13 11.97
CA TRP A 15 -6.89 -6.91 10.91
C TRP A 15 -5.46 -7.25 11.34
N TYR A 16 -5.06 -6.84 12.54
CA TYR A 16 -3.72 -7.12 13.06
C TYR A 16 -3.48 -8.62 13.28
N TYR A 17 -4.50 -9.35 13.73
CA TYR A 17 -4.44 -10.80 13.88
C TYR A 17 -4.45 -11.52 12.53
N MET A 18 -5.31 -11.07 11.60
CA MET A 18 -5.44 -11.62 10.24
C MET A 18 -4.43 -11.06 9.24
N ARG A 19 -3.40 -10.33 9.69
CA ARG A 19 -2.40 -9.67 8.83
C ARG A 19 -1.76 -10.61 7.81
N GLY A 20 -1.51 -11.87 8.20
CA GLY A 20 -0.93 -12.88 7.33
C GLY A 20 -1.86 -13.37 6.21
N VAL A 21 -3.17 -13.13 6.31
CA VAL A 21 -4.14 -13.46 5.25
C VAL A 21 -4.48 -12.22 4.45
N ILE A 22 -4.78 -11.12 5.13
CA ILE A 22 -5.17 -9.84 4.51
C ILE A 22 -4.01 -9.25 3.69
N GLY A 23 -2.76 -9.50 4.07
CA GLY A 23 -1.58 -9.04 3.34
C GLY A 23 -1.24 -9.87 2.09
N LEU A 24 -1.84 -11.04 1.87
CA LEU A 24 -1.51 -11.92 0.74
C LEU A 24 -1.77 -11.27 -0.63
N PRO A 25 -2.91 -10.60 -0.87
CA PRO A 25 -3.15 -9.94 -2.16
C PRO A 25 -2.08 -8.89 -2.47
N THR A 26 -1.70 -8.06 -1.50
CA THR A 26 -0.61 -7.09 -1.65
C THR A 26 0.70 -7.80 -1.98
N PHE A 27 1.02 -8.88 -1.24
CA PHE A 27 2.21 -9.68 -1.52
C PHE A 27 2.23 -10.19 -2.97
N PHE A 28 1.19 -10.91 -3.42
CA PHE A 28 1.18 -11.48 -4.76
C PHE A 28 1.29 -10.42 -5.87
N ILE A 29 0.62 -9.27 -5.69
CA ILE A 29 0.70 -8.20 -6.68
C ILE A 29 2.08 -7.55 -6.67
N THR A 30 2.66 -7.29 -5.49
CA THR A 30 4.00 -6.71 -5.38
C THR A 30 5.06 -7.66 -5.92
N ASP A 31 4.98 -8.96 -5.58
CA ASP A 31 5.89 -9.99 -6.08
C ASP A 31 5.85 -10.06 -7.60
N ALA A 32 4.65 -10.23 -8.19
CA ALA A 32 4.48 -10.24 -9.64
C ALA A 32 4.99 -8.93 -10.27
N LEU A 33 4.67 -7.78 -9.70
CA LEU A 33 5.07 -6.48 -10.26
C LEU A 33 6.59 -6.31 -10.23
N MET A 34 7.23 -6.61 -9.10
CA MET A 34 8.67 -6.41 -8.90
C MET A 34 9.50 -7.44 -9.67
N ALA A 35 9.08 -8.71 -9.67
CA ALA A 35 9.76 -9.77 -10.42
C ALA A 35 9.73 -9.52 -11.94
N ASN A 36 8.62 -8.96 -12.46
CA ASN A 36 8.53 -8.62 -13.88
C ASN A 36 9.27 -7.31 -14.24
N TRP A 37 9.40 -6.38 -13.31
CA TRP A 37 9.98 -5.06 -13.61
C TRP A 37 11.49 -4.96 -13.33
N LEU A 38 11.98 -5.67 -12.31
CA LEU A 38 13.40 -5.71 -11.91
C LEU A 38 13.93 -7.16 -11.80
N PRO A 39 13.75 -8.01 -12.83
CA PRO A 39 14.09 -9.45 -12.77
C PRO A 39 15.58 -9.70 -12.52
N ASP A 40 16.45 -8.79 -12.95
CA ASP A 40 17.89 -8.94 -12.81
C ASP A 40 18.37 -8.67 -11.38
N PHE A 41 17.62 -7.91 -10.59
CA PHE A 41 18.00 -7.45 -9.26
C PHE A 41 17.24 -8.15 -8.14
N ILE A 42 15.96 -8.44 -8.34
CA ILE A 42 15.10 -9.08 -7.33
C ILE A 42 15.02 -10.56 -7.67
N ARG A 43 15.64 -11.41 -6.85
CA ARG A 43 15.57 -12.87 -6.98
C ARG A 43 14.22 -13.38 -6.53
N ASP A 44 13.78 -12.92 -5.37
CA ASP A 44 12.59 -13.44 -4.70
C ASP A 44 12.03 -12.41 -3.71
N ILE A 45 10.73 -12.51 -3.42
CA ILE A 45 10.09 -11.78 -2.33
C ILE A 45 9.40 -12.80 -1.42
N GLU A 46 9.88 -12.94 -0.19
CA GLU A 46 9.27 -13.85 0.78
C GLU A 46 8.28 -13.09 1.66
N PHE A 47 7.05 -13.62 1.79
CA PHE A 47 6.06 -13.08 2.71
C PHE A 47 6.15 -13.73 4.11
N LYS A 48 6.60 -12.97 5.10
CA LYS A 48 6.68 -13.40 6.51
C LYS A 48 5.68 -12.64 7.37
N GLY A 49 4.41 -13.01 7.23
CA GLY A 49 3.27 -12.53 8.04
C GLY A 49 2.86 -11.09 7.75
N HIS A 50 3.79 -10.14 7.85
CA HIS A 50 3.60 -8.75 7.45
C HIS A 50 4.86 -8.09 6.89
N LEU A 51 5.99 -8.80 6.94
CA LEU A 51 7.23 -8.37 6.33
C LEU A 51 7.32 -9.00 4.95
N LEU A 52 7.60 -8.18 3.94
CA LEU A 52 8.05 -8.65 2.65
C LEU A 52 9.58 -8.60 2.69
N ASN A 53 10.20 -9.77 2.72
CA ASN A 53 11.65 -9.86 2.63
C ASN A 53 12.02 -9.89 1.16
N VAL A 54 12.64 -8.82 0.70
CA VAL A 54 13.11 -8.72 -0.68
C VAL A 54 14.51 -9.30 -0.73
N VAL A 55 14.67 -10.38 -1.48
CA VAL A 55 15.96 -11.03 -1.72
C VAL A 55 16.51 -10.52 -3.03
N LEU A 56 17.67 -9.88 -2.94
CA LEU A 56 18.34 -9.30 -4.07
C LEU A 56 19.48 -10.19 -4.53
N GLN A 57 19.76 -10.16 -5.83
CA GLN A 57 20.90 -10.80 -6.44
C GLN A 57 21.77 -9.75 -7.14
N PHE A 58 23.07 -9.74 -6.85
CA PHE A 58 24.00 -8.82 -7.48
C PHE A 58 25.28 -9.52 -7.88
N ASP A 59 25.94 -8.95 -8.89
CA ASP A 59 27.32 -9.30 -9.18
C ASP A 59 28.19 -8.76 -8.02
N PRO A 60 28.99 -9.64 -7.38
CA PRO A 60 29.77 -9.25 -6.22
C PRO A 60 30.77 -8.16 -6.59
N PRO A 61 30.90 -7.09 -5.78
CA PRO A 61 31.99 -6.13 -5.94
C PRO A 61 33.34 -6.88 -5.89
N ALA A 62 34.33 -6.42 -6.65
CA ALA A 62 35.66 -7.05 -6.70
C ALA A 62 36.37 -7.19 -5.33
N THR A 63 35.87 -6.50 -4.30
CA THR A 63 36.33 -6.58 -2.91
C THR A 63 35.77 -7.76 -2.12
N LEU A 64 34.65 -8.35 -2.55
CA LEU A 64 34.06 -9.54 -1.96
C LEU A 64 34.57 -10.77 -2.70
N LYS A 65 35.36 -11.60 -2.01
CA LYS A 65 35.82 -12.91 -2.52
C LYS A 65 34.64 -13.88 -2.55
N VAL A 66 33.81 -13.78 -3.58
CA VAL A 66 32.77 -14.76 -3.88
C VAL A 66 33.35 -15.76 -4.89
N PRO A 67 33.15 -17.08 -4.72
CA PRO A 67 33.59 -18.07 -5.69
C PRO A 67 33.06 -17.76 -7.10
N GLU A 68 33.88 -17.98 -8.14
CA GLU A 68 33.49 -17.75 -9.53
C GLU A 68 32.16 -18.46 -9.84
N GLY A 69 31.18 -17.68 -10.32
CA GLY A 69 29.84 -18.16 -10.66
C GLY A 69 28.77 -18.02 -9.57
N GLN A 70 29.09 -17.51 -8.37
CA GLN A 70 28.09 -17.21 -7.33
C GLN A 70 27.76 -15.71 -7.27
N LYS A 71 26.47 -15.37 -7.19
CA LYS A 71 25.98 -14.01 -6.93
C LYS A 71 25.88 -13.76 -5.42
N ALA A 72 26.18 -12.55 -4.98
CA ALA A 72 25.96 -12.16 -3.58
C ALA A 72 24.47 -11.89 -3.34
N GLU A 73 23.91 -12.45 -2.25
CA GLU A 73 22.53 -12.19 -1.86
C GLU A 73 22.47 -11.14 -0.75
N LEU A 74 21.60 -10.15 -0.93
CA LEU A 74 21.27 -9.15 0.09
C LEU A 74 19.78 -9.22 0.40
N LEU A 75 19.44 -9.19 1.70
CA LEU A 75 18.07 -9.23 2.16
C LEU A 75 17.72 -7.96 2.93
N PHE A 76 16.59 -7.36 2.59
CA PHE A 76 15.97 -6.32 3.40
C PHE A 76 14.46 -6.57 3.53
N SER A 77 13.86 -6.01 4.58
CA SER A 77 12.44 -6.23 4.89
C SER A 77 11.64 -4.93 4.77
N VAL A 78 10.48 -5.02 4.13
CA VAL A 78 9.49 -3.94 4.04
C VAL A 78 8.26 -4.31 4.86
N ASN A 79 7.78 -3.40 5.71
CA ASN A 79 6.62 -3.65 6.56
C ASN A 79 5.32 -3.24 5.86
N SER A 80 4.60 -4.21 5.28
CA SER A 80 3.37 -3.91 4.53
C SER A 80 2.21 -3.42 5.41
N LEU A 81 2.21 -3.71 6.73
CA LEU A 81 1.19 -3.19 7.66
C LEU A 81 1.18 -1.66 7.70
N ALA A 82 2.34 -1.02 7.52
CA ALA A 82 2.46 0.44 7.56
C ALA A 82 1.62 1.12 6.47
N TYR A 83 1.31 0.41 5.39
CA TYR A 83 0.49 0.89 4.26
C TYR A 83 -0.94 0.34 4.28
N GLY A 84 -1.21 -0.70 5.08
CA GLY A 84 -2.48 -1.43 5.09
C GLY A 84 -3.49 -0.98 6.15
N TYR A 85 -3.14 -0.03 7.04
CA TYR A 85 -4.03 0.42 8.12
C TYR A 85 -5.32 1.11 7.63
N SER A 86 -5.36 1.46 6.35
CA SER A 86 -6.54 1.98 5.65
C SER A 86 -7.68 0.96 5.58
N ILE A 87 -7.36 -0.34 5.52
CA ILE A 87 -8.33 -1.45 5.44
C ILE A 87 -9.22 -1.55 6.69
N PRO A 88 -8.68 -1.67 7.92
CA PRO A 88 -9.52 -1.73 9.12
C PRO A 88 -10.26 -0.40 9.36
N LEU A 89 -9.65 0.74 9.02
CA LEU A 89 -10.32 2.05 9.09
C LEU A 89 -11.55 2.11 8.17
N TYR A 90 -11.38 1.76 6.89
CA TYR A 90 -12.49 1.72 5.93
C TYR A 90 -13.58 0.72 6.33
N THR A 91 -13.17 -0.47 6.80
CA THR A 91 -14.10 -1.51 7.25
C THR A 91 -14.96 -1.01 8.41
N ALA A 92 -14.36 -0.34 9.39
CA ALA A 92 -15.10 0.26 10.51
C ALA A 92 -16.09 1.35 10.05
N LEU A 93 -15.72 2.15 9.04
CA LEU A 93 -16.61 3.15 8.46
C LEU A 93 -17.83 2.51 7.77
N ILE A 94 -17.62 1.48 6.94
CA ILE A 94 -18.72 0.76 6.27
C ILE A 94 -19.67 0.09 7.27
N LEU A 95 -19.13 -0.57 8.30
CA LEU A 95 -19.95 -1.25 9.32
C LEU A 95 -20.76 -0.27 10.17
N ALA A 96 -20.28 0.96 10.33
CA ALA A 96 -20.97 1.99 11.09
C ALA A 96 -22.04 2.74 10.28
N THR A 97 -22.03 2.64 8.95
CA THR A 97 -23.05 3.24 8.08
C THR A 97 -24.38 2.47 8.17
N PRO A 98 -25.54 3.14 8.31
CA PRO A 98 -26.86 2.51 8.29
C PRO A 98 -27.36 2.21 6.87
N ASP A 99 -26.64 1.35 6.13
CA ASP A 99 -27.02 0.92 4.77
C ASP A 99 -27.60 -0.51 4.74
N GLU A 100 -28.22 -0.90 3.61
CA GLU A 100 -28.58 -2.28 3.34
C GLU A 100 -27.33 -3.18 3.31
N GLU A 101 -27.43 -4.38 3.90
CA GLU A 101 -26.30 -5.32 4.01
C GLU A 101 -25.68 -5.67 2.65
N ARG A 102 -26.50 -5.84 1.60
CA ARG A 102 -26.00 -6.12 0.25
C ARG A 102 -25.14 -4.98 -0.30
N ALA A 103 -25.57 -3.73 -0.10
CA ALA A 103 -24.83 -2.56 -0.56
C ALA A 103 -23.50 -2.42 0.20
N LYS A 104 -23.50 -2.64 1.51
CA LYS A 104 -22.28 -2.65 2.34
C LYS A 104 -21.25 -3.63 1.83
N TRP A 105 -21.65 -4.87 1.52
CA TRP A 105 -20.72 -5.89 1.02
C TRP A 105 -20.11 -5.50 -0.34
N ILE A 106 -20.90 -4.95 -1.25
CA ILE A 106 -20.40 -4.47 -2.55
C ILE A 106 -19.39 -3.33 -2.36
N HIS A 107 -19.75 -2.30 -1.56
CA HIS A 107 -18.86 -1.18 -1.26
C HIS A 107 -17.59 -1.65 -0.54
N TRP A 108 -17.71 -2.62 0.36
CA TRP A 108 -16.57 -3.19 1.06
C TRP A 108 -15.62 -3.92 0.11
N ILE A 109 -16.12 -4.75 -0.79
CA ILE A 109 -15.28 -5.48 -1.78
C ILE A 109 -14.56 -4.50 -2.71
N ILE A 110 -15.28 -3.53 -3.28
CA ILE A 110 -14.68 -2.53 -4.18
C ILE A 110 -13.61 -1.73 -3.44
N GLY A 111 -13.93 -1.25 -2.23
CA GLY A 111 -12.97 -0.50 -1.44
C GLY A 111 -11.77 -1.34 -1.03
N PHE A 112 -11.97 -2.61 -0.65
CA PHE A 112 -10.88 -3.53 -0.33
C PHE A 112 -9.90 -3.69 -1.50
N VAL A 113 -10.42 -3.89 -2.72
CA VAL A 113 -9.57 -3.98 -3.93
C VAL A 113 -8.77 -2.69 -4.13
N ILE A 114 -9.40 -1.52 -4.04
CA ILE A 114 -8.71 -0.23 -4.22
C ILE A 114 -7.66 -0.01 -3.13
N LEU A 115 -7.96 -0.38 -1.89
CA LEU A 115 -7.03 -0.24 -0.76
C LEU A 115 -5.84 -1.20 -0.89
N VAL A 116 -6.04 -2.42 -1.38
CA VAL A 116 -4.94 -3.35 -1.70
C VAL A 116 -4.04 -2.75 -2.78
N LEU A 117 -4.60 -2.14 -3.83
CA LEU A 117 -3.79 -1.48 -4.88
C LEU A 117 -3.00 -0.28 -4.33
N ALA A 118 -3.63 0.53 -3.47
CA ALA A 118 -2.96 1.63 -2.79
C ALA A 118 -1.83 1.13 -1.86
N GLN A 119 -2.05 0.01 -1.17
CA GLN A 119 -1.05 -0.65 -0.33
C GLN A 119 0.12 -1.18 -1.17
N THR A 120 -0.17 -1.85 -2.29
CA THR A 120 0.83 -2.33 -3.26
C THR A 120 1.69 -1.17 -3.77
N TRP A 121 1.08 -0.04 -4.14
CA TRP A 121 1.82 1.15 -4.53
C TRP A 121 2.83 1.56 -3.47
N GLY A 122 2.37 1.73 -2.22
CA GLY A 122 3.23 2.16 -1.12
C GLY A 122 4.40 1.22 -0.87
N VAL A 123 4.13 -0.09 -0.81
CA VAL A 123 5.14 -1.13 -0.63
C VAL A 123 6.14 -1.15 -1.78
N SER A 124 5.68 -1.11 -3.03
CA SER A 124 6.56 -1.11 -4.21
C SER A 124 7.47 0.12 -4.24
N PHE A 125 6.96 1.31 -3.91
CA PHE A 125 7.81 2.50 -3.82
C PHE A 125 8.78 2.46 -2.63
N GLU A 126 8.45 1.81 -1.50
CA GLU A 126 9.42 1.58 -0.43
C GLU A 126 10.57 0.65 -0.85
N ILE A 127 10.26 -0.40 -1.62
CA ILE A 127 11.26 -1.29 -2.22
C ILE A 127 12.20 -0.47 -3.10
N LEU A 128 11.66 0.31 -4.04
CA LEU A 128 12.47 1.19 -4.92
C LEU A 128 13.29 2.21 -4.12
N MET A 129 12.68 2.83 -3.12
CA MET A 129 13.35 3.83 -2.27
C MET A 129 14.53 3.18 -1.53
N THR A 130 14.35 1.98 -1.01
CA THR A 130 15.43 1.23 -0.37
C THR A 130 16.53 0.87 -1.36
N LEU A 131 16.16 0.35 -2.53
CA LEU A 131 17.07 -0.01 -3.61
C LEU A 131 17.92 1.18 -4.10
N LEU A 132 17.34 2.37 -4.20
CA LEU A 132 18.01 3.54 -4.80
C LEU A 132 18.78 4.41 -3.81
N PHE A 133 18.36 4.44 -2.54
CA PHE A 133 18.87 5.41 -1.55
C PHE A 133 19.45 4.78 -0.29
N LYS A 134 19.08 3.54 0.05
CA LYS A 134 19.56 2.88 1.29
C LYS A 134 20.60 1.80 1.02
N LEU A 135 20.74 1.33 -0.22
CA LEU A 135 21.80 0.40 -0.62
C LEU A 135 23.10 1.14 -0.96
N ASP A 136 24.20 0.38 -0.97
CA ASP A 136 25.51 0.87 -1.38
C ASP A 136 25.48 1.51 -2.77
N ALA A 137 26.23 2.59 -2.94
CA ALA A 137 26.20 3.41 -4.16
C ALA A 137 26.54 2.63 -5.44
N SER A 138 27.42 1.62 -5.35
CA SER A 138 27.78 0.75 -6.47
C SER A 138 26.63 -0.17 -6.91
N MET A 139 25.75 -0.56 -6.00
CA MET A 139 24.58 -1.41 -6.27
C MET A 139 23.44 -0.55 -6.82
N SER A 140 23.17 0.57 -6.16
CA SER A 140 22.17 1.55 -6.59
C SER A 140 22.46 2.13 -7.99
N ALA A 141 23.73 2.23 -8.38
CA ALA A 141 24.13 2.67 -9.72
C ALA A 141 23.76 1.68 -10.83
N GLN A 142 23.72 0.38 -10.55
CA GLN A 142 23.41 -0.65 -11.55
C GLN A 142 21.94 -0.58 -12.01
N LEU A 143 21.04 -0.05 -11.19
CA LEU A 143 19.63 0.15 -11.53
C LEU A 143 19.44 1.16 -12.68
N GLY A 144 20.43 2.01 -12.97
CA GLY A 144 20.39 2.91 -14.12
C GLY A 144 19.39 4.07 -14.03
N PHE A 145 18.84 4.37 -12.85
CA PHE A 145 17.88 5.47 -12.67
C PHE A 145 18.59 6.82 -12.79
N SER A 146 18.04 7.69 -13.64
CA SER A 146 18.41 9.11 -13.72
C SER A 146 18.02 9.88 -12.45
N ALA A 147 18.59 11.07 -12.26
CA ALA A 147 18.27 11.94 -11.12
C ALA A 147 16.77 12.26 -11.02
N TYR A 148 16.14 12.59 -12.15
CA TYR A 148 14.71 12.86 -12.21
C TYR A 148 13.85 11.66 -11.81
N GLN A 149 14.20 10.45 -12.27
CA GLN A 149 13.48 9.23 -11.88
C GLN A 149 13.62 8.93 -10.38
N LYS A 150 14.78 9.21 -9.78
CA LYS A 150 14.99 9.06 -8.33
C LYS A 150 14.10 10.02 -7.53
N GLU A 151 13.95 11.26 -7.99
CA GLU A 151 13.01 12.22 -7.39
C GLU A 151 11.56 11.74 -7.48
N LEU A 152 11.14 11.22 -8.64
CA LEU A 152 9.81 10.64 -8.80
C LEU A 152 9.57 9.45 -7.87
N VAL A 153 10.58 8.60 -7.66
CA VAL A 153 10.49 7.50 -6.68
C VAL A 153 10.32 8.05 -5.26
N ALA A 154 11.10 9.05 -4.87
CA ALA A 154 10.99 9.66 -3.54
C ALA A 154 9.60 10.29 -3.32
N LEU A 155 9.06 10.98 -4.32
CA LEU A 155 7.70 11.54 -4.29
C LEU A 155 6.63 10.44 -4.22
N GLY A 156 6.76 9.39 -5.04
CA GLY A 156 5.83 8.26 -5.02
C GLY A 156 5.80 7.53 -3.69
N TYR A 157 6.98 7.39 -3.04
CA TYR A 157 7.10 6.85 -1.68
C TYR A 157 6.42 7.75 -0.65
N GLN A 158 6.69 9.06 -0.66
CA GLN A 158 6.06 10.00 0.28
C GLN A 158 4.54 10.02 0.13
N PHE A 159 4.07 10.03 -1.12
CA PHE A 159 2.64 9.97 -1.44
C PHE A 159 2.00 8.66 -0.95
N GLY A 160 2.65 7.53 -1.23
CA GLY A 160 2.18 6.20 -0.83
C GLY A 160 2.21 5.97 0.68
N TYR A 161 3.14 6.59 1.41
CA TYR A 161 3.27 6.42 2.86
C TYR A 161 2.37 7.38 3.65
N LEU A 162 2.30 8.65 3.23
CA LEU A 162 1.61 9.69 4.01
C LEU A 162 0.18 9.94 3.57
N ILE A 163 -0.08 9.90 2.26
CA ILE A 163 -1.35 10.39 1.70
C ILE A 163 -2.31 9.23 1.44
N LEU A 164 -1.90 8.24 0.65
CA LEU A 164 -2.79 7.17 0.20
C LEU A 164 -3.46 6.40 1.37
N PRO A 165 -2.75 5.94 2.41
CA PRO A 165 -3.38 5.12 3.44
C PRO A 165 -4.33 5.93 4.35
N ALA A 166 -4.08 7.24 4.53
CA ALA A 166 -4.93 8.11 5.33
C ALA A 166 -6.16 8.61 4.57
N VAL A 167 -5.98 9.00 3.30
CA VAL A 167 -7.00 9.72 2.51
C VAL A 167 -7.92 8.76 1.74
N THR A 168 -7.38 7.71 1.14
CA THR A 168 -8.15 6.75 0.32
C THR A 168 -9.38 6.17 1.04
N PRO A 169 -9.30 5.67 2.29
CA PRO A 169 -10.46 5.08 2.95
C PRO A 169 -11.58 6.11 3.19
N LEU A 170 -11.22 7.37 3.46
CA LEU A 170 -12.19 8.46 3.62
C LEU A 170 -12.84 8.84 2.31
N VAL A 171 -12.06 9.01 1.23
CA VAL A 171 -12.57 9.37 -0.10
C VAL A 171 -13.52 8.29 -0.63
N LEU A 172 -13.14 7.00 -0.49
CA LEU A 172 -14.01 5.89 -0.87
C LEU A 172 -15.32 5.90 -0.10
N TRP A 173 -15.25 6.04 1.22
CA TRP A 173 -16.44 6.08 2.05
C TRP A 173 -17.34 7.27 1.72
N ILE A 174 -16.77 8.47 1.54
CA ILE A 174 -17.52 9.67 1.13
C ILE A 174 -18.17 9.45 -0.24
N GLY A 175 -17.43 8.88 -1.19
CA GLY A 175 -17.90 8.60 -2.55
C GLY A 175 -19.10 7.64 -2.58
N PHE A 176 -19.10 6.61 -1.75
CA PHE A 176 -20.20 5.64 -1.67
C PHE A 176 -21.43 6.15 -0.88
N HIS A 177 -21.27 7.16 -0.03
CA HIS A 177 -22.33 7.62 0.88
C HIS A 177 -22.61 9.13 0.76
N GLN A 178 -22.52 9.68 -0.45
CA GLN A 178 -22.72 11.11 -0.70
C GLN A 178 -24.08 11.63 -0.21
N GLU A 179 -25.14 10.84 -0.34
CA GLU A 179 -26.49 11.21 0.14
C GLU A 179 -26.56 11.29 1.67
N PHE A 180 -25.95 10.33 2.36
CA PHE A 180 -25.86 10.32 3.83
C PHE A 180 -25.05 11.52 4.36
N ILE A 181 -23.98 11.90 3.67
CA ILE A 181 -23.18 13.09 4.04
C ILE A 181 -23.95 14.39 3.76
N GLY A 182 -24.73 14.44 2.69
CA GLY A 182 -25.64 15.55 2.40
C GLY A 182 -26.67 15.80 3.51
N LEU A 183 -27.04 14.76 4.26
CA LEU A 183 -27.91 14.87 5.45
C LEU A 183 -27.17 15.38 6.70
N LEU A 184 -25.87 15.11 6.83
CA LEU A 184 -25.06 15.57 7.97
C LEU A 184 -24.50 16.99 7.79
N VAL A 185 -24.36 17.47 6.55
CA VAL A 185 -23.88 18.81 6.22
C VAL A 185 -24.83 19.49 5.22
N PRO A 186 -25.91 20.15 5.70
CA PRO A 186 -26.91 20.77 4.83
C PRO A 186 -26.35 21.78 3.81
N GLY A 187 -25.24 22.44 4.12
CA GLY A 187 -24.60 23.46 3.28
C GLY A 187 -23.87 22.94 2.03
N ILE A 188 -23.66 21.62 1.90
CA ILE A 188 -23.04 21.04 0.69
C ILE A 188 -24.04 20.98 -0.46
N ARG A 189 -25.32 20.73 -0.18
CA ARG A 189 -26.39 20.61 -1.20
C ARG A 189 -26.62 21.93 -1.95
N GLU A 190 -26.43 23.07 -1.29
CA GLU A 190 -26.54 24.40 -1.93
C GLU A 190 -25.41 24.72 -2.91
N LYS A 191 -24.19 24.19 -2.71
CA LYS A 191 -23.06 24.44 -3.61
C LYS A 191 -23.08 23.58 -4.88
N PHE A 192 -23.57 22.34 -4.78
CA PHE A 192 -23.65 21.43 -5.93
C PHE A 192 -24.97 21.55 -6.71
N GLY A 193 -26.03 22.11 -6.11
CA GLY A 193 -27.32 22.36 -6.78
C GLY A 193 -27.42 23.66 -7.61
N LYS A 194 -26.42 24.56 -7.53
CA LYS A 194 -26.42 25.85 -8.26
C LYS A 194 -25.69 25.79 -9.62
N GLY A 195 -25.27 24.60 -10.07
CA GLY A 195 -24.57 24.42 -11.36
C GLY A 195 -25.47 24.05 -12.54
N THR A 196 -26.79 23.89 -12.32
CA THR A 196 -27.77 23.57 -13.37
C THR A 196 -28.97 24.51 -13.23
N GLY A 197 -28.81 25.73 -13.73
CA GLY A 197 -29.85 26.73 -13.87
C GLY A 197 -29.53 27.63 -15.04
#